data_AF-A0AAV4C8U6-F1
#
_entry.id   AF-A0AAV4C8U6-F1
#
_cell.length_a   1.000
_cell.length_b   1.000
_cell.length_c   1.000
_cell.angle_alpha   90.00
_cell.angle_beta   90.00
_cell.angle_gamma   90.00
#
_symmetry.space_group_name_H-M   'P 1'
#
loop_
_entity.id
_entity.type
_entity.pdbx_description
1 polymer ?
#
loop_
_entity_poly.entity_id
_entity_poly.type
_entity_poly.pdbx_seq_one_letter_code
_entity_poly.pdbx_strand_id
1 'polypeptide(L)'
;MIVFLFSSQQDIGEMLIGFHGVYLLCVFMYMSYPVHAIQFTLPIGSLLTGVIAFAEVSVVNIAFAPSLIDRAEIKDDLVLKLRKDYFFKGNNDFSISYDYFSIWLQCCGISDRSDFQTAGLERQKGKTKVDLQVAPTCCEEKLFSVASGLKVDQCIESGETNIYQIGCFSKLVDYIKKMCKYYAIVIWIHLVDCCIHSYLYKQRVTYLVRVMDYKAEKQREAAVRHSQDQRGEEETTWVRFSALSLTRHKYSTLNMSARARNFTFEWFY
;
A
#
# COMPACT_ATOMS: atom_id res chain seq x y z
N MET A 1 -5.99 0.34 24.88
CA MET A 1 -7.32 -0.20 24.54
C MET A 1 -7.38 -0.90 23.17
N ILE A 2 -6.47 -0.62 22.21
CA ILE A 2 -6.42 -1.35 20.91
C ILE A 2 -5.74 -2.74 21.03
N VAL A 3 -4.94 -2.97 22.07
CA VAL A 3 -4.18 -4.24 22.25
C VAL A 3 -5.05 -5.42 22.68
N PHE A 4 -6.30 -5.20 23.12
CA PHE A 4 -7.21 -6.25 23.59
C PHE A 4 -8.10 -6.88 22.51
N LEU A 5 -7.97 -6.46 21.23
CA LEU A 5 -8.82 -6.96 20.14
C LEU A 5 -8.22 -8.15 19.37
N PHE A 6 -6.98 -8.54 19.63
CA PHE A 6 -6.33 -9.65 18.94
C PHE A 6 -6.32 -10.87 19.85
N SER A 7 -7.26 -11.78 19.61
CA SER A 7 -7.49 -12.98 20.41
C SER A 7 -6.44 -14.06 20.13
N SER A 8 -5.67 -13.93 19.05
CA SER A 8 -4.57 -14.84 18.74
C SER A 8 -3.38 -14.11 18.09
N GLN A 9 -2.16 -14.63 18.30
CA GLN A 9 -0.97 -14.18 17.57
C GLN A 9 -1.09 -14.37 16.04
N GLN A 10 -1.99 -15.25 15.59
CA GLN A 10 -2.26 -15.47 14.16
C GLN A 10 -2.97 -14.26 13.54
N ASP A 11 -3.86 -13.60 14.29
CA ASP A 11 -4.59 -12.41 13.82
C ASP A 11 -3.64 -11.28 13.42
N ILE A 12 -2.51 -11.12 14.14
CA ILE A 12 -1.49 -10.12 13.83
C ILE A 12 -0.79 -10.47 12.52
N GLY A 13 -0.48 -11.75 12.30
CA GLY A 13 0.12 -12.23 11.06
C GLY A 13 -0.79 -12.02 9.85
N GLU A 14 -2.07 -12.35 9.99
CA GLU A 14 -3.09 -12.11 8.96
C GLU A 14 -3.25 -10.62 8.63
N MET A 15 -3.24 -9.75 9.65
CA MET A 15 -3.25 -8.30 9.46
C MET A 15 -2.04 -7.83 8.65
N LEU A 16 -0.85 -8.31 8.98
CA LEU A 16 0.38 -7.92 8.30
C LEU A 16 0.37 -8.37 6.83
N ILE A 17 -0.11 -9.59 6.56
CA ILE A 17 -0.34 -10.08 5.19
C ILE A 17 -1.33 -9.17 4.46
N GLY A 18 -2.43 -8.78 5.12
CA GLY A 18 -3.41 -7.85 4.58
C GLY A 18 -2.81 -6.49 4.24
N PHE A 19 -2.03 -5.90 5.15
CA PHE A 19 -1.33 -4.63 4.92
C PHE A 19 -0.37 -4.69 3.74
N HIS A 20 0.44 -5.75 3.65
CA HIS A 20 1.32 -5.94 2.49
C HIS A 20 0.55 -6.18 1.19
N GLY A 21 -0.58 -6.88 1.23
CA GLY A 21 -1.47 -7.05 0.07
C GLY A 21 -2.01 -5.71 -0.45
N VAL A 22 -2.49 -4.84 0.44
CA VAL A 22 -2.98 -3.50 0.08
C VAL A 22 -1.82 -2.62 -0.42
N TYR A 23 -0.65 -2.70 0.21
CA TYR A 23 0.54 -1.99 -0.24
C TYR A 23 0.94 -2.40 -1.66
N LEU A 24 1.02 -3.71 -1.95
CA LEU A 24 1.32 -4.21 -3.29
C LEU A 24 0.29 -3.73 -4.31
N LEU A 25 -1.00 -3.71 -3.96
CA LEU A 25 -2.05 -3.15 -4.81
C LEU A 25 -1.81 -1.66 -5.11
N CYS A 26 -1.41 -0.86 -4.11
CA CYS A 26 -1.06 0.54 -4.31
C CYS A 26 0.14 0.70 -5.27
N VAL A 27 1.16 -0.15 -5.14
CA VAL A 27 2.32 -0.18 -6.05
C VAL A 27 1.89 -0.57 -7.47
N PHE A 28 1.02 -1.56 -7.64
CA PHE A 28 0.49 -1.93 -8.96
C PHE A 28 -0.34 -0.80 -9.60
N MET A 29 -1.17 -0.12 -8.81
CA MET A 29 -1.90 1.06 -9.26
C MET A 29 -0.94 2.18 -9.67
N TYR A 30 0.17 2.36 -8.95
CA TYR A 30 1.21 3.31 -9.32
C TYR A 30 1.89 2.95 -10.65
N MET A 31 2.34 1.70 -10.80
CA MET A 31 3.02 1.23 -12.00
C MET A 31 2.12 1.27 -13.24
N SER A 32 0.81 1.12 -13.05
CA SER A 32 -0.19 1.22 -14.12
C SER A 32 -0.67 2.66 -14.40
N TYR A 33 -0.19 3.65 -13.65
CA TYR A 33 -0.55 5.06 -13.84
C TYR A 33 -0.40 5.58 -15.28
N PRO A 34 0.69 5.26 -16.03
CA PRO A 34 0.82 5.68 -17.42
C PRO A 34 -0.30 5.16 -18.34
N VAL A 35 -0.94 4.04 -17.97
CA VAL A 35 -1.97 3.38 -18.76
C VAL A 35 -3.36 3.96 -18.47
N HIS A 36 -3.73 4.09 -17.19
CA HIS A 36 -5.09 4.48 -16.82
C HIS A 36 -5.28 6.01 -16.69
N ALA A 37 -4.20 6.79 -16.52
CA ALA A 37 -4.20 8.26 -16.45
C ALA A 37 -5.17 8.91 -15.44
N ILE A 38 -5.49 8.23 -14.33
CA ILE A 38 -6.40 8.71 -13.28
C ILE A 38 -5.61 9.60 -12.32
N GLN A 39 -5.98 10.88 -12.25
CA GLN A 39 -5.23 11.89 -11.48
C GLN A 39 -5.20 11.63 -9.96
N PHE A 40 -6.18 10.90 -9.44
CA PHE A 40 -6.31 10.59 -8.01
C PHE A 40 -5.52 9.36 -7.55
N THR A 41 -4.97 8.56 -8.46
CA THR A 41 -4.23 7.34 -8.08
C THR A 41 -2.99 7.66 -7.24
N LEU A 42 -2.23 8.70 -7.62
CA LEU A 42 -1.02 9.11 -6.90
C LEU A 42 -1.29 9.56 -5.45
N PRO A 43 -2.21 10.52 -5.18
CA PRO A 43 -2.46 10.96 -3.81
C PRO A 43 -3.13 9.89 -2.95
N ILE A 44 -4.05 9.09 -3.53
CA ILE A 44 -4.70 7.99 -2.79
C ILE A 44 -3.68 6.91 -2.44
N GLY A 45 -2.86 6.49 -3.39
CA GLY A 45 -1.80 5.50 -3.15
C GLY A 45 -0.82 5.98 -2.09
N SER A 46 -0.33 7.22 -2.18
CA SER A 46 0.58 7.78 -1.18
C SER A 46 -0.05 7.88 0.21
N LEU A 47 -1.32 8.25 0.31
CA LEU A 47 -2.04 8.31 1.59
C LEU A 47 -2.20 6.92 2.20
N LEU A 48 -2.62 5.93 1.40
CA LEU A 48 -2.77 4.54 1.85
C LEU A 48 -1.44 3.95 2.31
N THR A 49 -0.37 4.12 1.53
CA THR A 49 0.98 3.67 1.92
C THR A 49 1.44 4.33 3.22
N GLY A 50 1.18 5.63 3.41
CA GLY A 50 1.50 6.33 4.65
C GLY A 50 0.73 5.78 5.86
N VAL A 51 -0.57 5.51 5.71
CA VAL A 51 -1.40 4.89 6.77
C VAL A 51 -0.91 3.48 7.11
N ILE A 52 -0.58 2.68 6.10
CA ILE A 52 -0.04 1.32 6.28
C ILE A 52 1.29 1.36 7.02
N ALA A 53 2.23 2.20 6.59
CA ALA A 53 3.53 2.34 7.25
C ALA A 53 3.37 2.78 8.72
N PHE A 54 2.45 3.70 9.01
CA PHE A 54 2.16 4.12 10.38
C PHE A 54 1.55 3.00 11.23
N ALA A 55 0.60 2.24 10.66
CA ALA A 55 0.00 1.09 11.32
C ALA A 55 1.04 0.00 11.61
N GLU A 56 1.89 -0.32 10.65
CA GLU A 56 2.98 -1.28 10.78
C GLU A 56 3.96 -0.88 11.90
N VAL A 57 4.43 0.37 11.91
CA VAL A 57 5.31 0.88 12.98
C VAL A 57 4.64 0.78 14.35
N SER A 58 3.35 1.11 14.42
CA SER A 58 2.59 1.03 15.67
C SER A 58 2.45 -0.42 16.16
N VAL A 59 2.11 -1.35 15.26
CA VAL A 59 2.02 -2.78 15.57
C VAL A 59 3.36 -3.33 16.01
N VAL A 60 4.44 -3.05 15.29
CA VAL A 60 5.79 -3.51 15.64
C VAL A 60 6.23 -2.96 17.00
N ASN A 61 6.02 -1.67 17.25
CA ASN A 61 6.41 -1.05 18.51
C ASN A 61 5.63 -1.60 19.71
N ILE A 62 4.34 -1.90 19.52
CA ILE A 62 3.49 -2.48 20.56
C ILE A 62 3.83 -3.97 20.74
N ALA A 63 3.76 -4.77 19.67
CA ALA A 63 3.91 -6.22 19.72
C ALA A 63 5.30 -6.67 20.18
N PHE A 64 6.33 -5.87 19.86
CA PHE A 64 7.71 -6.19 20.23
C PHE A 64 8.26 -5.31 21.36
N ALA A 65 7.37 -4.72 22.17
CA ALA A 65 7.79 -4.04 23.39
C ALA A 65 8.55 -5.04 24.30
N PRO A 66 9.77 -4.71 24.79
CA PRO A 66 10.57 -5.63 25.62
C PRO A 66 9.80 -6.16 26.84
N SER A 67 8.94 -5.33 27.43
CA SER A 67 8.11 -5.67 28.58
C SER A 67 7.00 -6.69 28.30
N LEU A 68 6.66 -6.93 27.03
CA LEU A 68 5.74 -7.99 26.62
C LEU A 68 6.50 -9.27 26.29
N ILE A 69 7.65 -9.15 25.63
CA ILE A 69 8.48 -10.29 25.25
C ILE A 69 9.07 -11.00 26.47
N ASP A 70 9.50 -10.26 27.48
CA ASP A 70 10.19 -10.82 28.66
C ASP A 70 9.23 -11.39 29.72
N ARG A 71 7.92 -11.52 29.40
CA ARG A 71 6.95 -12.09 30.34
C ARG A 71 7.09 -13.61 30.43
N ALA A 72 7.40 -14.09 31.63
CA ALA A 72 7.47 -15.53 31.93
C ALA A 72 6.19 -16.28 31.55
N GLU A 73 5.02 -15.65 31.74
CA GLU A 73 3.70 -16.22 31.43
C GLU A 73 3.58 -16.72 29.97
N ILE A 74 4.08 -15.95 29.00
CA ILE A 74 4.01 -16.33 27.57
C ILE A 74 4.88 -17.56 27.31
N LYS A 75 6.06 -17.59 27.94
CA LYS A 75 7.00 -18.70 27.82
C LYS A 75 6.40 -19.96 28.45
N ASP A 76 5.80 -19.85 29.62
CA ASP A 76 5.16 -20.97 30.31
C ASP A 76 3.95 -21.51 29.54
N ASP A 77 3.12 -20.64 28.97
CA ASP A 77 2.00 -21.03 28.10
C ASP A 77 2.48 -21.77 26.84
N LEU A 78 3.56 -21.30 26.22
CA LEU A 78 4.18 -21.97 25.07
C LEU A 78 4.77 -23.33 25.44
N VAL A 79 5.41 -23.45 26.60
CA VAL A 79 5.93 -24.74 27.12
C VAL A 79 4.76 -25.71 27.35
N LEU A 80 3.67 -25.24 27.96
CA LEU A 80 2.47 -26.05 28.18
C LEU A 80 1.84 -26.49 26.86
N LYS A 81 1.77 -25.59 25.87
CA LYS A 81 1.29 -25.90 24.53
C LYS A 81 2.20 -26.89 23.81
N LEU A 82 3.52 -26.73 23.94
CA LEU A 82 4.50 -27.70 23.41
C LEU A 82 4.25 -29.09 23.99
N ARG A 83 4.08 -29.21 25.31
CA ARG A 83 3.86 -30.50 25.98
C ARG A 83 2.54 -31.17 25.60
N LYS A 84 1.49 -30.37 25.35
CA LYS A 84 0.14 -30.88 25.11
C LYS A 84 -0.12 -31.17 23.63
N ASP A 85 0.35 -30.29 22.75
CA ASP A 85 -0.07 -30.26 21.35
C ASP A 85 1.05 -30.72 20.40
N TYR A 86 2.30 -30.86 20.85
CA TYR A 86 3.36 -31.37 19.97
C TYR A 86 3.32 -32.90 19.91
N PHE A 87 3.17 -33.44 18.70
CA PHE A 87 3.26 -34.88 18.47
C PHE A 87 4.35 -35.18 17.44
N PHE A 88 5.20 -36.16 17.73
CA PHE A 88 6.15 -36.67 16.76
C PHE A 88 5.39 -37.28 15.57
N LYS A 89 5.57 -36.71 14.36
CA LYS A 89 4.78 -36.98 13.15
C LYS A 89 3.29 -36.62 13.27
N GLY A 90 2.96 -35.67 14.15
CA GLY A 90 1.63 -35.07 14.18
C GLY A 90 1.38 -34.21 12.94
N ASN A 91 0.17 -34.29 12.41
CA ASN A 91 -0.30 -33.42 11.32
C ASN A 91 -1.04 -32.19 11.84
N ASN A 92 -0.80 -31.78 13.09
CA ASN A 92 -1.42 -30.57 13.62
C ASN A 92 -0.55 -29.35 13.32
N ASP A 93 -1.23 -28.20 13.21
CA ASP A 93 -0.62 -26.95 12.79
C ASP A 93 0.51 -26.52 13.75
N PHE A 94 0.37 -26.83 15.04
CA PHE A 94 1.38 -26.50 16.04
C PHE A 94 2.68 -27.28 15.83
N SER A 95 2.60 -28.61 15.61
CA SER A 95 3.79 -29.47 15.41
C SER A 95 4.52 -29.09 14.12
N ILE A 96 3.77 -28.86 13.04
CA ILE A 96 4.33 -28.43 11.75
C ILE A 96 5.01 -27.07 11.87
N SER A 97 4.33 -26.11 12.51
CA SER A 97 4.89 -24.76 12.71
C SER A 97 6.13 -24.80 13.59
N TYR A 98 6.07 -25.55 14.70
CA TYR A 98 7.20 -25.72 15.61
C TYR A 98 8.40 -26.33 14.88
N ASP A 99 8.20 -27.41 14.12
CA ASP A 99 9.28 -28.07 13.37
C ASP A 99 9.93 -27.13 12.35
N TYR A 100 9.12 -26.31 11.66
CA TYR A 100 9.65 -25.26 10.78
C TYR A 100 10.50 -24.24 11.54
N PHE A 101 9.98 -23.74 12.67
CA PHE A 101 10.67 -22.74 13.48
C PHE A 101 11.95 -23.28 14.11
N SER A 102 11.95 -24.51 14.61
CA SER A 102 13.12 -25.11 15.26
C SER A 102 14.25 -25.40 14.29
N ILE A 103 13.92 -25.89 13.09
CA ILE A 103 14.89 -26.06 12.00
C ILE A 103 15.46 -24.71 11.59
N TRP A 104 14.59 -23.73 11.31
CA TRP A 104 15.00 -22.42 10.80
C TRP A 104 15.84 -21.62 11.80
N LEU A 105 15.47 -21.62 13.08
CA LEU A 105 16.19 -20.90 14.14
C LEU A 105 17.34 -21.71 14.76
N GLN A 106 17.48 -22.99 14.38
CA GLN A 106 18.50 -23.89 14.93
C GLN A 106 18.45 -23.91 16.47
N CYS A 107 17.29 -24.30 17.00
CA CYS A 107 16.96 -24.24 18.43
C CYS A 107 16.25 -25.52 18.89
N CYS A 108 16.16 -25.73 20.21
CA CYS A 108 15.45 -26.87 20.78
C CYS A 108 14.62 -26.48 22.01
N GLY A 109 13.38 -26.96 22.05
CA GLY A 109 12.38 -26.58 23.06
C GLY A 109 11.96 -25.11 22.96
N ILE A 110 11.13 -24.65 23.89
CA ILE A 110 10.77 -23.24 24.02
C ILE A 110 11.85 -22.52 24.83
N SER A 111 12.16 -23.05 26.01
CA SER A 111 13.20 -22.64 26.96
C SER A 111 14.54 -23.25 26.62
N ASP A 112 14.54 -24.56 26.47
CA ASP A 112 15.68 -25.43 26.21
C ASP A 112 15.17 -26.86 25.95
N ARG A 113 16.10 -27.79 25.67
CA ARG A 113 15.77 -29.19 25.35
C ARG A 113 14.97 -29.94 26.41
N SER A 114 15.01 -29.54 27.68
CA SER A 114 14.32 -30.23 28.78
C SER A 114 12.80 -30.12 28.68
N ASP A 115 12.28 -29.15 27.92
CA ASP A 115 10.83 -28.99 27.69
C ASP A 115 10.19 -30.27 27.12
N PHE A 116 10.95 -31.05 26.34
CA PHE A 116 10.51 -32.30 25.73
C PHE A 116 10.56 -33.52 26.65
N GLN A 117 11.40 -33.50 27.70
CA GLN A 117 11.50 -34.63 28.63
C GLN A 117 10.17 -34.88 29.35
N THR A 118 9.42 -33.81 29.58
CA THR A 118 8.08 -33.85 30.20
C THR A 118 6.93 -34.03 29.21
N ALA A 119 7.20 -33.98 27.89
CA ALA A 119 6.18 -34.05 26.85
C ALA A 119 5.80 -35.49 26.48
N GLY A 120 6.53 -36.51 26.95
CA GLY A 120 6.21 -37.92 26.70
C GLY A 120 6.26 -38.28 25.20
N LEU A 121 7.29 -37.82 24.49
CA LEU A 121 7.44 -38.11 23.07
C LEU A 121 7.74 -39.58 22.84
N GLU A 122 6.95 -40.25 22.03
CA GLU A 122 7.15 -41.66 21.67
C GLU A 122 7.24 -41.84 20.16
N ARG A 123 8.12 -42.74 19.71
CA ARG A 123 8.17 -43.23 18.32
C ARG A 123 7.99 -44.73 18.27
N GLN A 124 7.20 -45.19 17.31
CA GLN A 124 7.14 -46.60 16.96
C GLN A 124 8.36 -47.00 16.11
N LYS A 125 9.18 -47.91 16.63
CA LYS A 125 10.35 -48.50 15.95
C LYS A 125 10.09 -50.00 15.80
N GLY A 126 9.49 -50.39 14.67
CA GLY A 126 9.00 -51.75 14.48
C GLY A 126 7.80 -52.05 15.40
N LYS A 127 7.93 -53.03 16.30
CA LYS A 127 6.89 -53.38 17.29
C LYS A 127 7.08 -52.72 18.66
N THR A 128 8.20 -52.03 18.88
CA THR A 128 8.51 -51.38 20.16
C THR A 128 8.25 -49.89 20.10
N LYS A 129 7.72 -49.34 21.19
CA LYS A 129 7.70 -47.90 21.44
C LYS A 129 9.04 -47.49 22.06
N VAL A 130 9.63 -46.43 21.54
CA VAL A 130 10.87 -45.85 22.04
C VAL A 130 10.58 -44.42 22.46
N ASP A 131 10.94 -44.11 23.70
CA ASP A 131 10.81 -42.75 24.23
C ASP A 131 11.88 -41.87 23.61
N LEU A 132 11.47 -40.72 23.07
CA LEU A 132 12.35 -39.72 22.51
C LEU A 132 12.64 -38.66 23.58
N GLN A 133 13.91 -38.33 23.76
CA GLN A 133 14.32 -37.27 24.69
C GLN A 133 14.07 -35.88 24.10
N VAL A 134 14.17 -35.75 22.78
CA VAL A 134 13.97 -34.50 22.04
C VAL A 134 13.30 -34.75 20.69
N ALA A 135 12.69 -33.72 20.11
CA ALA A 135 12.23 -33.75 18.73
C ALA A 135 13.40 -33.91 17.74
N PRO A 136 13.22 -34.57 16.58
CA PRO A 136 14.29 -34.66 15.58
C PRO A 136 14.79 -33.31 15.10
N THR A 137 13.91 -32.30 15.06
CA THR A 137 14.24 -30.94 14.64
C THR A 137 15.19 -30.23 15.61
N CYS A 138 15.38 -30.76 16.83
CA CYS A 138 16.41 -30.31 17.77
C CYS A 138 17.83 -30.75 17.42
N CYS A 139 17.97 -31.76 16.55
CA CYS A 139 19.28 -32.27 16.16
C CYS A 139 19.96 -31.32 15.16
N GLU A 140 21.29 -31.18 15.27
CA GLU A 140 22.05 -30.31 14.39
C GLU A 140 21.90 -30.70 12.91
N GLU A 141 21.73 -29.71 12.03
CA GLU A 141 21.46 -29.89 10.59
C GLU A 141 22.51 -30.79 9.90
N LYS A 142 23.77 -30.70 10.35
CA LYS A 142 24.88 -31.53 9.85
C LYS A 142 24.59 -33.03 9.94
N LEU A 143 23.78 -33.47 10.92
CA LEU A 143 23.41 -34.88 11.10
C LEU A 143 22.47 -35.40 10.00
N PHE A 144 21.68 -34.52 9.37
CA PHE A 144 20.77 -34.86 8.29
C PHE A 144 21.48 -34.95 6.94
N SER A 145 22.59 -34.21 6.77
CA SER A 145 23.39 -34.22 5.54
C SER A 145 24.19 -35.52 5.34
N VAL A 146 24.56 -36.19 6.44
CA VAL A 146 25.25 -37.47 6.40
C VAL A 146 24.19 -38.56 6.27
N ALA A 147 24.24 -39.34 5.19
CA ALA A 147 23.25 -40.37 4.81
C ALA A 147 22.99 -41.52 5.83
N SER A 148 23.38 -41.35 7.09
CA SER A 148 23.15 -42.26 8.18
C SER A 148 22.08 -41.69 9.12
N GLY A 149 20.79 -41.94 8.81
CA GLY A 149 19.68 -41.66 9.73
C GLY A 149 19.88 -42.24 11.14
N LEU A 150 20.78 -43.21 11.28
CA LEU A 150 21.30 -43.74 12.54
C LEU A 150 21.81 -42.65 13.51
N LYS A 151 22.44 -41.58 13.01
CA LYS A 151 22.95 -40.49 13.87
C LYS A 151 21.84 -39.59 14.39
N VAL A 152 20.79 -39.39 13.59
CA VAL A 152 19.59 -38.66 14.02
C VAL A 152 18.84 -39.49 15.07
N ASP A 153 18.70 -40.80 14.84
CA ASP A 153 18.11 -41.72 15.81
C ASP A 153 18.90 -41.71 17.15
N GLN A 154 20.23 -41.69 17.11
CA GLN A 154 21.06 -41.55 18.32
C GLN A 154 20.86 -40.20 19.03
N CYS A 155 20.71 -39.11 18.27
CA CYS A 155 20.47 -37.77 18.82
C CYS A 155 19.12 -37.70 19.55
N ILE A 156 18.04 -38.17 18.93
CA ILE A 156 16.69 -38.11 19.53
C ILE A 156 16.53 -39.07 20.73
N GLU A 157 17.21 -40.22 20.71
CA GLU A 157 17.14 -41.22 21.79
C GLU A 157 18.05 -40.83 22.98
N SER A 158 19.26 -40.28 22.73
CA SER A 158 20.18 -39.91 23.82
C SER A 158 19.89 -38.54 24.43
N GLY A 159 19.46 -37.55 23.63
CA GLY A 159 19.26 -36.19 24.13
C GLY A 159 20.55 -35.45 24.54
N GLU A 160 21.74 -36.05 24.35
CA GLU A 160 22.99 -35.54 24.93
C GLU A 160 23.90 -34.80 23.94
N THR A 161 24.12 -35.36 22.74
CA THR A 161 25.12 -34.84 21.78
C THR A 161 24.48 -34.33 20.49
N ASN A 162 25.12 -33.33 19.87
CA ASN A 162 24.70 -32.74 18.58
C ASN A 162 23.26 -32.18 18.58
N ILE A 163 22.86 -31.56 19.69
CA ILE A 163 21.55 -30.94 19.89
C ILE A 163 21.73 -29.45 20.08
N TYR A 164 20.84 -28.67 19.48
CA TYR A 164 20.77 -27.24 19.73
C TYR A 164 20.48 -26.98 21.22
N GLN A 165 21.40 -26.28 21.90
CA GLN A 165 21.30 -26.05 23.34
C GLN A 165 20.40 -24.87 23.73
N ILE A 166 20.07 -24.00 22.77
CA ILE A 166 19.34 -22.75 23.02
C ILE A 166 17.86 -22.95 22.70
N GLY A 167 16.99 -22.50 23.61
CA GLY A 167 15.54 -22.47 23.40
C GLY A 167 15.09 -21.63 22.22
N CYS A 168 14.04 -22.09 21.55
CA CYS A 168 13.48 -21.40 20.40
C CYS A 168 12.90 -20.04 20.74
N PHE A 169 12.36 -19.84 21.95
CA PHE A 169 11.86 -18.54 22.36
C PHE A 169 12.99 -17.50 22.42
N SER A 170 14.11 -17.82 23.09
CA SER A 170 15.26 -16.91 23.18
C SER A 170 15.83 -16.59 21.79
N LYS A 171 15.99 -17.61 20.94
CA LYS A 171 16.46 -17.44 19.54
C LYS A 171 15.52 -16.57 18.72
N LEU A 172 14.21 -16.78 18.86
CA LEU A 172 13.19 -15.99 18.16
C LEU A 172 13.26 -14.53 18.61
N VAL A 173 13.36 -14.27 19.92
CA VAL A 173 13.49 -12.92 20.47
C VAL A 173 14.76 -12.24 19.98
N ASP A 174 15.90 -12.92 19.99
CA ASP A 174 17.15 -12.38 19.48
C ASP A 174 17.08 -12.11 17.97
N TYR A 175 16.44 -13.01 17.22
CA TYR A 175 16.18 -12.84 15.80
C TYR A 175 15.29 -11.63 15.53
N ILE A 176 14.18 -11.48 16.26
CA ILE A 176 13.28 -10.32 16.17
C ILE A 176 14.05 -9.05 16.48
N LYS A 177 14.81 -8.99 17.58
CA LYS A 177 15.64 -7.82 17.94
C LYS A 177 16.61 -7.44 16.83
N LYS A 178 17.20 -8.44 16.16
CA LYS A 178 18.08 -8.22 15.00
C LYS A 178 17.28 -7.73 13.78
N MET A 179 16.12 -8.31 13.50
CA MET A 179 15.26 -7.92 12.38
C MET A 179 14.64 -6.54 12.57
N CYS A 180 14.28 -6.13 13.79
CA CYS A 180 13.79 -4.79 14.06
C CYS A 180 14.79 -3.70 13.61
N LYS A 181 16.11 -3.97 13.72
CA LYS A 181 17.15 -3.06 13.20
C LYS A 181 17.09 -2.94 11.68
N TYR A 182 16.89 -4.05 10.97
CA TYR A 182 16.75 -4.04 9.51
C TYR A 182 15.40 -3.49 9.07
N TYR A 183 14.34 -3.75 9.83
CA TYR A 183 12.99 -3.28 9.56
C TYR A 183 12.91 -1.74 9.61
N ALA A 184 13.68 -1.10 10.49
CA ALA A 184 13.84 0.35 10.46
C ALA A 184 14.31 0.87 9.10
N ILE A 185 15.17 0.14 8.39
CA ILE A 185 15.62 0.49 7.03
C ILE A 185 14.44 0.40 6.04
N VAL A 186 13.59 -0.62 6.15
CA VAL A 186 12.39 -0.77 5.31
C VAL A 186 11.43 0.41 5.52
N ILE A 187 11.21 0.82 6.77
CA ILE A 187 10.39 2.00 7.09
C ILE A 187 10.99 3.27 6.47
N TRP A 188 12.31 3.45 6.55
CA TRP A 188 12.98 4.57 5.88
C TRP A 188 12.78 4.55 4.36
N ILE A 189 12.85 3.38 3.73
CA ILE A 189 12.55 3.23 2.30
C ILE A 189 11.12 3.66 2.00
N HIS A 190 10.13 3.21 2.78
CA HIS A 190 8.73 3.64 2.62
C HIS A 190 8.54 5.14 2.79
N LEU A 191 9.24 5.77 3.76
CA LEU A 191 9.17 7.22 3.95
C LEU A 191 9.77 7.99 2.76
N VAL A 192 10.94 7.56 2.26
CA VAL A 192 11.56 8.15 1.07
C VAL A 192 10.65 8.00 -0.14
N ASP A 193 10.05 6.83 -0.32
CA ASP A 193 9.09 6.56 -1.38
C ASP A 193 7.89 7.51 -1.30
N CYS A 194 7.25 7.64 -0.13
CA CYS A 194 6.17 8.59 0.11
C CYS A 194 6.57 10.05 -0.20
N CYS A 195 7.80 10.46 0.15
CA CYS A 195 8.32 11.79 -0.14
C CYS A 195 8.48 12.03 -1.65
N ILE A 196 9.05 11.06 -2.38
CA ILE A 196 9.22 11.13 -3.84
C ILE A 196 7.85 11.23 -4.51
N HIS A 197 6.89 10.39 -4.10
CA HIS A 197 5.53 10.40 -4.64
C HIS A 197 4.81 11.72 -4.38
N SER A 198 4.89 12.24 -3.16
CA SER A 198 4.32 13.54 -2.80
C SER A 198 4.91 14.68 -3.64
N TYR A 199 6.22 14.63 -3.89
CA TYR A 199 6.92 15.60 -4.73
C TYR A 199 6.46 15.54 -6.20
N LEU A 200 6.42 14.34 -6.78
CA LEU A 200 5.96 14.14 -8.17
C LEU A 200 4.50 14.58 -8.34
N TYR A 201 3.65 14.28 -7.37
CA TYR A 201 2.26 14.74 -7.36
C TYR A 201 2.17 16.27 -7.34
N LYS A 202 2.92 16.93 -6.45
CA LYS A 202 2.96 18.40 -6.37
C LYS A 202 3.39 19.02 -7.72
N GLN A 203 4.40 18.46 -8.38
CA GLN A 203 4.83 18.94 -9.70
C GLN A 203 3.71 18.81 -10.75
N ARG A 204 3.04 17.64 -10.80
CA ARG A 204 1.92 17.38 -11.71
C ARG A 204 0.75 18.33 -11.49
N VAL A 205 0.33 18.53 -10.25
CA VAL A 205 -0.75 19.48 -9.91
C VAL A 205 -0.36 20.89 -10.32
N THR A 206 0.87 21.32 -10.02
CA THR A 206 1.37 22.64 -10.42
C THR A 206 1.33 22.82 -11.95
N TYR A 207 1.72 21.79 -12.72
CA TYR A 207 1.64 21.81 -14.17
C TYR A 207 0.19 21.88 -14.67
N LEU A 208 -0.71 21.07 -14.11
CA LEU A 208 -2.13 21.06 -14.47
C LEU A 208 -2.79 22.42 -14.21
N VAL A 209 -2.54 23.04 -13.05
CA VAL A 209 -3.04 24.38 -12.71
C VAL A 209 -2.59 25.39 -13.77
N ARG A 210 -1.29 25.42 -14.11
CA ARG A 210 -0.76 26.31 -15.16
C ARG A 210 -1.42 26.10 -16.51
N VAL A 211 -1.67 24.85 -16.91
CA VAL A 211 -2.34 24.54 -18.19
C VAL A 211 -3.80 24.98 -18.17
N MET A 212 -4.51 24.82 -17.04
CA MET A 212 -5.88 25.31 -16.90
C MET A 212 -5.95 26.83 -16.93
N ASP A 213 -5.05 27.51 -16.23
CA ASP A 213 -4.96 28.97 -16.23
C ASP A 213 -4.70 29.51 -17.64
N TYR A 214 -3.74 28.91 -18.36
CA TYR A 214 -3.45 29.27 -19.76
C TYR A 214 -4.65 29.05 -20.69
N LYS A 215 -5.39 27.94 -20.52
CA LYS A 215 -6.62 27.69 -21.31
C LYS A 215 -7.71 28.71 -20.98
N ALA A 216 -7.89 29.06 -19.71
CA ALA A 216 -8.88 30.04 -19.26
C ALA A 216 -8.56 31.45 -19.79
N GLU A 217 -7.28 31.84 -19.77
CA GLU A 217 -6.80 33.10 -20.34
C GLU A 217 -7.07 33.16 -21.86
N LYS A 218 -6.70 32.10 -22.60
CA LYS A 218 -6.95 32.01 -24.04
C LYS A 218 -8.45 32.07 -24.39
N GLN A 219 -9.31 31.47 -23.58
CA GLN A 219 -10.76 31.56 -23.75
C GLN A 219 -11.29 32.99 -23.51
N ARG A 220 -10.74 33.71 -22.52
CA ARG A 220 -11.08 35.11 -22.26
C ARG A 220 -10.66 36.00 -23.43
N GLU A 221 -9.45 35.83 -23.94
CA GLU A 221 -8.97 36.58 -25.13
C GLU A 221 -9.86 36.34 -26.35
N ALA A 222 -10.25 35.09 -26.60
CA ALA A 222 -11.15 34.74 -27.71
C ALA A 222 -12.54 35.39 -27.54
N ALA A 223 -13.09 35.41 -26.33
CA ALA A 223 -14.36 36.06 -26.03
C ALA A 223 -14.28 37.59 -26.25
N VAL A 224 -13.20 38.23 -25.81
CA VAL A 224 -12.99 39.68 -26.01
C VAL A 224 -12.88 40.00 -27.50
N ARG A 225 -12.13 39.21 -28.29
CA ARG A 225 -12.04 39.40 -29.76
C ARG A 225 -13.39 39.27 -30.42
N HIS A 226 -14.16 38.23 -30.09
CA HIS A 226 -15.51 38.03 -30.62
C HIS A 226 -16.45 39.21 -30.28
N SER A 227 -16.38 39.76 -29.07
CA SER A 227 -17.15 40.95 -28.70
C SER A 227 -16.71 42.22 -29.45
N GLN A 228 -15.43 42.36 -29.80
CA GLN A 228 -14.94 43.47 -30.61
C GLN A 228 -15.39 43.35 -32.07
N ASP A 229 -15.33 42.14 -32.64
CA ASP A 229 -15.79 41.88 -34.01
C ASP A 229 -17.29 42.18 -34.16
N GLN A 230 -18.11 41.73 -33.20
CA GLN A 230 -19.55 42.06 -33.18
C GLN A 230 -19.83 43.56 -33.09
N ARG A 231 -19.07 44.30 -32.27
CA ARG A 231 -19.22 45.75 -32.17
C ARG A 231 -18.84 46.45 -33.49
N GLY A 232 -17.79 45.99 -34.17
CA GLY A 232 -17.40 46.51 -35.48
C GLY A 232 -18.44 46.24 -36.58
N GLU A 233 -19.08 45.07 -36.57
CA GLU A 233 -20.21 44.75 -37.47
C GLU A 233 -21.43 45.64 -37.19
N GLU A 234 -21.76 45.88 -35.92
CA GLU A 234 -22.85 46.80 -35.56
C GLU A 234 -22.54 48.22 -36.03
N GLU A 235 -21.34 48.76 -35.78
CA GLU A 235 -20.96 50.11 -36.22
C GLU A 235 -20.99 50.26 -37.74
N THR A 236 -20.47 49.29 -38.49
CA THR A 236 -20.53 49.32 -39.97
C THR A 236 -21.97 49.21 -40.49
N THR A 237 -22.82 48.44 -39.82
CA THR A 237 -24.25 48.35 -40.12
C THR A 237 -24.95 49.68 -39.86
N TRP A 238 -24.70 50.33 -38.71
CA TRP A 238 -25.21 51.67 -38.39
C TRP A 238 -24.78 52.71 -39.44
N VAL A 239 -23.50 52.73 -39.82
CA VAL A 239 -22.99 53.65 -40.86
C VAL A 239 -23.68 53.41 -42.21
N ARG A 240 -23.87 52.15 -42.62
CA ARG A 240 -24.62 51.81 -43.85
C ARG A 240 -26.08 52.24 -43.76
N PHE A 241 -26.75 52.02 -42.64
CA PHE A 241 -28.13 52.48 -42.42
C PHE A 241 -28.25 54.01 -42.48
N SER A 242 -27.32 54.75 -41.87
CA SER A 242 -27.27 56.22 -41.95
C SER A 242 -26.99 56.73 -43.37
N ALA A 243 -26.11 56.07 -44.13
CA ALA A 243 -25.87 56.42 -45.53
C ALA A 243 -27.09 56.15 -46.43
N LEU A 244 -27.81 55.05 -46.19
CA LEU A 244 -29.05 54.70 -46.88
C LEU A 244 -30.20 55.66 -46.54
N SER A 245 -30.31 56.10 -45.28
CA SER A 245 -31.34 57.07 -44.89
C SER A 245 -31.10 58.45 -45.52
N LEU A 246 -29.84 58.91 -45.59
CA LEU A 246 -29.45 60.15 -46.28
C LEU A 246 -29.72 60.12 -47.79
N THR A 247 -29.44 59.00 -48.45
CA THR A 247 -29.77 58.83 -49.89
C THR A 247 -31.28 58.77 -50.12
N ARG A 248 -32.04 58.06 -49.27
CA ARG A 248 -33.51 58.05 -49.34
C ARG A 248 -34.11 59.45 -49.15
N HIS A 249 -33.52 60.28 -48.28
CA HIS A 249 -33.96 61.65 -48.08
C HIS A 249 -33.64 62.56 -49.28
N LYS A 250 -32.49 62.37 -49.94
CA LYS A 250 -32.16 63.03 -51.22
C LYS A 250 -33.10 62.63 -52.36
N TYR A 251 -33.46 61.35 -52.46
CA TYR A 251 -34.41 60.90 -53.49
C TYR A 251 -35.85 61.38 -53.19
N SER A 252 -36.26 61.45 -51.92
CA SER A 252 -37.55 62.05 -51.53
C SER A 252 -37.63 63.54 -51.90
N THR A 253 -36.56 64.31 -51.70
CA THR A 253 -36.51 65.74 -52.06
C THR A 253 -36.43 65.96 -53.57
N LEU A 254 -35.73 65.10 -54.32
CA LEU A 254 -35.73 65.11 -55.78
C LEU A 254 -37.09 64.72 -56.38
N ASN A 255 -37.80 63.77 -55.77
CA ASN A 255 -39.15 63.39 -56.22
C ASN A 255 -40.19 64.47 -55.89
N MET A 256 -40.02 65.23 -54.81
CA MET A 256 -40.82 66.45 -54.56
C MET A 256 -40.47 67.60 -55.52
N SER A 257 -39.21 67.73 -55.95
CA SER A 257 -38.80 68.69 -56.99
C SER A 257 -39.36 68.35 -58.39
N ALA A 258 -39.45 67.05 -58.73
CA ALA A 258 -40.10 66.61 -59.96
C ALA A 258 -41.63 66.78 -59.92
N ARG A 259 -42.26 66.56 -58.75
CA ARG A 259 -43.70 66.79 -58.56
C ARG A 259 -44.07 68.28 -58.52
N ALA A 260 -43.17 69.16 -58.08
CA ALA A 260 -43.36 70.61 -58.12
C ALA A 260 -43.24 71.21 -59.55
N ARG A 261 -42.59 70.53 -60.49
CA ARG A 261 -42.55 70.96 -61.90
C ARG A 261 -43.78 70.59 -62.72
N ASN A 262 -44.64 69.69 -62.24
CA ASN A 262 -45.94 69.39 -62.86
C ASN A 262 -47.11 70.18 -62.24
N PHE A 263 -46.84 71.13 -61.34
CA PHE A 263 -47.86 71.97 -60.72
C PHE A 263 -47.80 73.45 -61.17
N THR A 264 -47.16 73.72 -62.30
CA THR A 264 -47.07 75.05 -62.93
C THR A 264 -47.52 75.03 -64.41
N PHE A 265 -48.47 74.17 -64.74
CA PHE A 265 -49.09 74.13 -66.08
C PHE A 265 -50.60 73.85 -66.02
N GLU A 266 -51.34 74.58 -65.17
CA GLU A 266 -52.81 74.68 -65.22
C GLU A 266 -53.26 76.10 -64.85
N TRP A 267 -52.75 77.11 -65.55
CA TRP A 267 -53.28 78.49 -65.49
C TRP A 267 -53.28 79.22 -66.84
N PHE A 268 -53.30 78.47 -67.95
CA PHE A 268 -53.69 79.01 -69.25
C PHE A 268 -54.47 77.94 -70.03
N TYR A 269 -55.73 78.29 -70.30
CA TYR A 269 -56.86 77.53 -70.83
C TYR A 269 -57.66 76.68 -69.84
#